data_AF-A0A3R8BQT0-F1
#
_entry.id   AF-A0A3R8BQT0-F1
#
_cell.length_a   1.000
_cell.length_b   1.000
_cell.length_c   1.000
_cell.angle_alpha   90.00
_cell.angle_beta   90.00
_cell.angle_gamma   90.00
#
_symmetry.space_group_name_H-M   'P 1'
#
loop_
_entity.id
_entity.type
_entity.pdbx_description
1 polymer ?
#
loop_
_entity_poly.entity_id
_entity_poly.type
_entity_poly.pdbx_seq_one_letter_code
_entity_poly.pdbx_strand_id
1 'polypeptide(L)'
;MPPPYLPSLAGAELFGHLEVAPISSGAAKAGPVAAEEYRRDVINNVGCMVAVLVALAIFQFTPKAKLSDFCARKLTHVTMGTLLLLLKPEGHSYVKIFIIAVAVSAILSSIYKPFRFAKKHDKGVILFNAIVGVWTLFDLPCSALAPMFYADPCGAIVGTMVESPKWKGNKTIAGSAAVFVVTLLSAYSVDNIWHRIALAALCTILEAVGGDYDNVLMSFPVIAYYFLFQHQRQAANDIWGGLSMRGGFSSQGDW
;
A
#
# COMPACT_ATOMS: atom_id res chain seq x y z
N MET A 1 -16.16 50.18 -36.10
CA MET A 1 -15.44 49.02 -35.54
C MET A 1 -16.47 48.15 -34.83
N PRO A 2 -16.62 46.87 -35.21
CA PRO A 2 -17.55 45.98 -34.53
C PRO A 2 -17.02 45.63 -33.13
N PRO A 3 -17.90 45.31 -32.17
CA PRO A 3 -17.48 44.88 -30.84
C PRO A 3 -16.71 43.56 -30.91
N PRO A 4 -15.78 43.29 -29.97
CA PRO A 4 -15.05 42.04 -29.93
C PRO A 4 -16.02 40.87 -29.74
N TYR A 5 -15.79 39.82 -30.52
CA TYR A 5 -16.53 38.57 -30.52
C TYR A 5 -16.49 37.93 -29.13
N LEU A 6 -17.59 38.04 -28.39
CA LEU A 6 -17.85 37.24 -27.19
C LEU A 6 -18.29 35.84 -27.68
N PRO A 7 -17.51 34.77 -27.45
CA PRO A 7 -17.98 33.43 -27.76
C PRO A 7 -19.21 33.15 -26.88
N SER A 8 -20.35 32.93 -27.54
CA SER A 8 -21.60 32.59 -26.88
C SER A 8 -21.44 31.34 -26.03
N LEU A 9 -21.96 31.39 -24.80
CA LEU A 9 -22.08 30.29 -23.82
C LEU A 9 -22.81 29.02 -24.32
N ALA A 10 -23.10 28.89 -25.61
CA ALA A 10 -23.79 27.75 -26.21
C ALA A 10 -22.85 26.66 -26.79
N GLY A 11 -21.53 26.85 -26.74
CA GLY A 11 -20.54 25.85 -27.20
C GLY A 11 -19.84 25.07 -26.10
N ALA A 12 -19.99 25.49 -24.83
CA ALA A 12 -19.31 24.88 -23.68
C ALA A 12 -20.07 23.67 -23.09
N GLU A 13 -21.32 23.45 -23.51
CA GLU A 13 -22.17 22.38 -22.95
C GLU A 13 -22.18 21.08 -23.75
N LEU A 14 -21.48 20.98 -24.89
CA LEU A 14 -21.55 19.77 -25.74
C LEU A 14 -20.37 18.80 -25.58
N PHE A 15 -19.23 19.23 -25.01
CA PHE A 15 -18.06 18.34 -24.81
C PHE A 15 -17.27 18.55 -23.51
N GLY A 16 -17.78 19.37 -22.58
CA GLY A 16 -17.18 19.58 -21.28
C GLY A 16 -17.98 18.89 -20.19
N HIS A 17 -17.99 17.56 -20.15
CA HIS A 17 -18.38 16.89 -18.92
C HIS A 17 -17.43 17.37 -17.82
N LEU A 18 -17.95 18.24 -16.96
CA LEU A 18 -17.49 18.54 -15.62
C LEU A 18 -17.36 17.20 -14.88
N GLU A 19 -16.24 16.50 -15.07
CA GLU A 19 -15.79 15.47 -14.13
C GLU A 19 -15.31 16.20 -12.88
N VAL A 20 -16.28 16.57 -12.04
CA VAL A 20 -16.02 16.94 -10.66
C VAL A 20 -15.43 15.69 -10.00
N ALA A 21 -14.14 15.74 -9.67
CA ALA A 21 -13.47 14.67 -8.91
C ALA A 21 -14.28 14.38 -7.63
N PRO A 22 -14.53 13.11 -7.27
CA PRO A 22 -15.31 12.79 -6.09
C PRO A 22 -14.69 13.39 -4.83
N ILE A 23 -15.53 14.09 -4.09
CA ILE A 23 -15.16 14.88 -2.91
C ILE A 23 -14.85 13.93 -1.74
N SER A 24 -13.60 13.92 -1.27
CA SER A 24 -13.29 13.69 0.14
C SER A 24 -12.15 14.62 0.58
N SER A 25 -12.49 15.53 1.50
CA SER A 25 -11.58 16.31 2.38
C SER A 25 -10.35 16.99 1.74
N GLY A 26 -10.44 18.31 1.55
CA GLY A 26 -9.31 19.17 1.23
C GLY A 26 -9.60 20.08 0.03
N ALA A 27 -9.24 21.36 0.14
CA ALA A 27 -9.58 22.45 -0.78
C ALA A 27 -9.65 22.04 -2.26
N ALA A 28 -10.76 22.39 -2.92
CA ALA A 28 -11.01 22.13 -4.33
C ALA A 28 -9.85 22.67 -5.19
N LYS A 29 -8.99 21.78 -5.69
CA LYS A 29 -8.18 22.09 -6.87
C LYS A 29 -9.15 22.05 -8.05
N ALA A 30 -9.74 23.18 -8.40
CA ALA A 30 -10.52 23.31 -9.62
C ALA A 30 -9.63 23.84 -10.74
N GLY A 31 -9.67 23.22 -11.92
CA GLY A 31 -8.94 23.68 -13.10
C GLY A 31 -8.27 22.55 -13.89
N PRO A 32 -7.66 22.88 -15.06
CA PRO A 32 -7.07 21.90 -15.97
C PRO A 32 -5.97 21.05 -15.32
N VAL A 33 -5.22 21.63 -14.37
CA VAL A 33 -4.16 20.93 -13.62
C VAL A 33 -4.74 19.81 -12.73
N ALA A 34 -5.89 20.03 -12.11
CA ALA A 34 -6.54 19.03 -11.27
C ALA A 34 -7.17 17.90 -12.08
N ALA A 35 -7.75 18.24 -13.25
CA ALA A 35 -8.26 17.25 -14.19
C ALA A 35 -7.12 16.37 -14.75
N GLU A 36 -5.95 16.95 -15.02
CA GLU A 36 -4.78 16.20 -15.45
C GLU A 36 -4.22 15.29 -14.34
N GLU A 37 -4.15 15.79 -13.09
CA GLU A 37 -3.76 14.99 -11.91
C GLU A 37 -4.71 13.80 -11.71
N TYR A 38 -6.03 14.04 -11.73
CA TYR A 38 -7.04 12.99 -11.64
C TYR A 38 -6.92 11.97 -12.77
N ARG A 39 -6.75 12.42 -14.02
CA ARG A 39 -6.56 11.53 -15.18
C ARG A 39 -5.32 10.65 -15.02
N ARG A 40 -4.21 11.21 -14.54
CA ARG A 40 -2.97 10.46 -14.27
C ARG A 40 -3.19 9.40 -13.20
N ASP A 41 -3.94 9.73 -12.15
CA ASP A 41 -4.25 8.80 -11.06
C ASP A 41 -5.17 7.68 -11.52
N VAL A 42 -6.17 7.98 -12.36
CA VAL A 42 -7.00 6.95 -13.02
C VAL A 42 -6.16 6.01 -13.86
N ILE A 43 -5.28 6.54 -14.73
CA ILE A 43 -4.40 5.71 -15.59
C ILE A 43 -3.49 4.82 -14.74
N ASN A 44 -2.87 5.39 -13.69
CA ASN A 44 -2.02 4.65 -12.75
C ASN A 44 -2.80 3.54 -12.05
N ASN A 45 -3.98 3.85 -11.53
CA ASN A 45 -4.84 2.91 -10.81
C ASN A 45 -5.29 1.75 -11.70
N VAL A 46 -5.78 2.05 -12.90
CA VAL A 46 -6.17 1.02 -13.88
C VAL A 46 -4.96 0.16 -14.26
N GLY A 47 -3.80 0.78 -14.51
CA GLY A 47 -2.55 0.06 -14.79
C GLY A 47 -2.16 -0.91 -13.65
N CYS A 48 -2.23 -0.45 -12.40
CA CYS A 48 -1.95 -1.28 -11.22
C CYS A 48 -2.96 -2.42 -11.07
N MET A 49 -4.25 -2.17 -11.29
CA MET A 49 -5.30 -3.19 -11.23
C MET A 49 -5.09 -4.29 -12.28
N VAL A 50 -4.75 -3.90 -13.52
CA VAL A 50 -4.39 -4.86 -14.58
C VAL A 50 -3.14 -5.63 -14.19
N ALA A 51 -2.11 -4.96 -13.65
CA ALA A 51 -0.89 -5.59 -13.19
C ALA A 51 -1.13 -6.63 -12.08
N VAL A 52 -2.06 -6.37 -11.14
CA VAL A 52 -2.48 -7.34 -10.11
C VAL A 52 -2.99 -8.62 -10.76
N LEU A 53 -3.94 -8.50 -11.71
CA LEU A 53 -4.53 -9.66 -12.38
C LEU A 53 -3.51 -10.44 -13.20
N VAL A 54 -2.66 -9.73 -13.96
CA VAL A 54 -1.60 -10.33 -14.77
C VAL A 54 -0.56 -11.03 -13.90
N ALA A 55 -0.09 -10.40 -12.82
CA ALA A 55 0.87 -10.99 -11.90
C ALA A 55 0.31 -12.26 -11.22
N LEU A 56 -0.95 -12.21 -10.76
CA LEU A 56 -1.62 -13.39 -10.20
C LEU A 56 -1.72 -14.53 -11.21
N ALA A 57 -2.09 -14.23 -12.46
CA ALA A 57 -2.15 -15.23 -13.52
C ALA A 57 -0.77 -15.84 -13.80
N ILE A 58 0.28 -15.02 -13.94
CA ILE A 58 1.65 -15.47 -14.16
C ILE A 58 2.09 -16.41 -13.02
N PHE A 59 1.93 -16.00 -11.77
CA PHE A 59 2.40 -16.79 -10.62
C PHE A 59 1.57 -18.06 -10.37
N GLN A 60 0.30 -18.06 -10.75
CA GLN A 60 -0.58 -19.21 -10.65
C GLN A 60 -0.32 -20.26 -11.74
N PHE A 61 -0.08 -19.84 -12.99
CA PHE A 61 -0.02 -20.75 -14.15
C PHE A 61 1.39 -21.07 -14.64
N THR A 62 2.42 -20.35 -14.20
CA THR A 62 3.81 -20.70 -14.53
C THR A 62 4.12 -22.12 -14.03
N PRO A 63 4.76 -23.01 -14.81
CA PRO A 63 5.09 -24.36 -14.35
C PRO A 63 6.06 -24.39 -13.17
N LYS A 64 5.94 -25.41 -12.30
CA LYS A 64 6.80 -25.57 -11.09
C LYS A 64 8.29 -25.67 -11.40
N ALA A 65 8.64 -26.22 -12.56
CA ALA A 65 10.02 -26.32 -13.03
C ALA A 65 10.69 -24.96 -13.28
N LYS A 66 9.91 -23.90 -13.56
CA LYS A 66 10.43 -22.54 -13.76
C LYS A 66 10.29 -21.68 -12.52
N LEU A 67 9.20 -21.86 -11.76
CA LEU A 67 8.91 -21.10 -10.56
C LEU A 67 8.37 -22.04 -9.49
N SER A 68 9.17 -22.28 -8.44
CA SER A 68 8.76 -23.10 -7.31
C SER A 68 7.55 -22.50 -6.57
N ASP A 69 6.80 -23.33 -5.84
CA ASP A 69 5.65 -22.86 -5.07
C ASP A 69 6.08 -21.86 -3.97
N PHE A 70 7.27 -22.06 -3.40
CA PHE A 70 7.87 -21.13 -2.44
C PHE A 70 8.15 -19.76 -3.07
N CYS A 71 8.84 -19.73 -4.21
CA CYS A 71 9.13 -18.47 -4.90
C CYS A 71 7.85 -17.78 -5.39
N ALA A 72 6.90 -18.52 -5.94
CA ALA A 72 5.61 -17.97 -6.37
C ALA A 72 4.83 -17.34 -5.21
N ARG A 73 4.85 -17.96 -4.02
CA ARG A 73 4.23 -17.40 -2.81
C ARG A 73 4.85 -16.06 -2.43
N LYS A 74 6.18 -16.03 -2.30
CA LYS A 74 6.89 -14.84 -1.82
C LYS A 74 6.89 -13.71 -2.85
N LEU A 75 6.99 -14.03 -4.15
CA LEU A 75 6.81 -13.05 -5.23
C LEU A 75 5.38 -12.51 -5.27
N THR A 76 4.36 -13.36 -5.11
CA THR A 76 2.97 -12.86 -4.99
C THR A 76 2.85 -11.89 -3.83
N HIS A 77 3.39 -12.23 -2.65
CA HIS A 77 3.32 -11.36 -1.47
C HIS A 77 3.95 -9.98 -1.75
N VAL A 78 5.22 -9.95 -2.19
CA VAL A 78 5.95 -8.70 -2.47
C VAL A 78 5.29 -7.89 -3.58
N THR A 79 4.89 -8.53 -4.68
CA THR A 79 4.27 -7.85 -5.83
C THR A 79 2.92 -7.27 -5.48
N MET A 80 2.05 -8.03 -4.78
CA MET A 80 0.74 -7.51 -4.37
C MET A 80 0.89 -6.35 -3.38
N GLY A 81 1.79 -6.47 -2.40
CA GLY A 81 2.08 -5.38 -1.47
C GLY A 81 2.62 -4.13 -2.17
N THR A 82 3.52 -4.30 -3.15
CA THR A 82 4.05 -3.17 -3.95
C THR A 82 2.95 -2.49 -4.77
N LEU A 83 2.08 -3.27 -5.43
CA LEU A 83 0.96 -2.72 -6.20
C LEU A 83 -0.05 -2.00 -5.30
N LEU A 84 -0.28 -2.48 -4.07
CA LEU A 84 -1.10 -1.78 -3.08
C LEU A 84 -0.49 -0.43 -2.66
N LEU A 85 0.83 -0.31 -2.62
CA LEU A 85 1.52 0.97 -2.34
C LEU A 85 1.46 1.95 -3.51
N LEU A 86 1.33 1.44 -4.74
CA LEU A 86 1.23 2.26 -5.96
C LEU A 86 -0.21 2.68 -6.28
N LEU A 87 -1.20 1.95 -5.77
CA LEU A 87 -2.60 2.31 -5.88
C LEU A 87 -2.91 3.57 -5.07
N LYS A 88 -3.71 4.46 -5.65
CA LYS A 88 -4.21 5.69 -5.04
C LYS A 88 -5.72 5.58 -4.83
N PRO A 89 -6.19 5.06 -3.67
CA PRO A 89 -7.60 4.85 -3.42
C PRO A 89 -8.37 6.15 -3.07
N GLU A 90 -7.68 7.20 -2.64
CA GLU A 90 -8.26 8.50 -2.27
C GLU A 90 -9.08 9.08 -3.43
N GLY A 91 -10.36 9.39 -3.20
CA GLY A 91 -11.27 9.89 -4.24
C GLY A 91 -11.71 8.87 -5.30
N HIS A 92 -11.29 7.60 -5.21
CA HIS A 92 -11.55 6.58 -6.23
C HIS A 92 -12.19 5.30 -5.65
N SER A 93 -13.50 5.33 -5.41
CA SER A 93 -14.24 4.21 -4.80
C SER A 93 -14.09 2.87 -5.54
N TYR A 94 -13.90 2.88 -6.86
CA TYR A 94 -13.69 1.66 -7.64
C TYR A 94 -12.39 0.94 -7.26
N VAL A 95 -11.35 1.66 -6.85
CA VAL A 95 -10.07 1.08 -6.39
C VAL A 95 -10.27 0.37 -5.06
N LYS A 96 -10.98 1.01 -4.12
CA LYS A 96 -11.34 0.44 -2.83
C LYS A 96 -12.12 -0.87 -2.99
N ILE A 97 -13.16 -0.84 -3.84
CA ILE A 97 -13.96 -2.03 -4.18
C ILE A 97 -13.07 -3.13 -4.77
N PHE A 98 -12.17 -2.78 -5.69
CA PHE A 98 -11.25 -3.75 -6.30
C PHE A 98 -10.32 -4.40 -5.28
N ILE A 99 -9.67 -3.62 -4.41
CA ILE A 99 -8.77 -4.15 -3.37
C ILE A 99 -9.53 -5.11 -2.44
N ILE A 100 -10.72 -4.71 -1.97
CA ILE A 100 -11.56 -5.54 -1.11
C ILE A 100 -11.99 -6.82 -1.85
N ALA A 101 -12.40 -6.71 -3.11
CA ALA A 101 -12.81 -7.86 -3.91
C ALA A 101 -11.66 -8.86 -4.11
N VAL A 102 -10.44 -8.39 -4.39
CA VAL A 102 -9.24 -9.23 -4.51
C VAL A 102 -8.91 -9.89 -3.17
N ALA A 103 -8.94 -9.14 -2.07
CA ALA A 103 -8.67 -9.65 -0.73
C ALA A 103 -9.67 -10.75 -0.32
N VAL A 104 -10.97 -10.51 -0.49
CA VAL A 104 -12.03 -11.48 -0.22
C VAL A 104 -11.89 -12.70 -1.12
N SER A 105 -11.61 -12.51 -2.41
CA SER A 105 -11.40 -13.62 -3.36
C SER A 105 -10.21 -14.49 -2.96
N ALA A 106 -9.12 -13.90 -2.47
CA ALA A 106 -7.95 -14.64 -2.01
C ALA A 106 -8.23 -15.44 -0.73
N ILE A 107 -9.02 -14.89 0.19
CA ILE A 107 -9.49 -15.59 1.39
C ILE A 107 -10.39 -16.78 1.00
N LEU A 108 -11.39 -16.55 0.15
CA LEU A 108 -12.31 -17.59 -0.33
C LEU A 108 -11.55 -18.68 -1.10
N SER A 109 -10.59 -18.31 -1.95
CA SER A 109 -9.72 -19.28 -2.63
C SER A 109 -8.98 -20.14 -1.60
N SER A 110 -8.41 -19.56 -0.54
CA SER A 110 -7.71 -20.33 0.50
C SER A 110 -8.61 -21.33 1.25
N ILE A 111 -9.93 -21.11 1.27
CA ILE A 111 -10.92 -21.98 1.91
C ILE A 111 -11.42 -23.07 0.96
N TYR A 112 -11.83 -22.71 -0.26
CA TYR A 112 -12.50 -23.62 -1.19
C TYR A 112 -11.54 -24.30 -2.16
N LYS A 113 -10.68 -23.53 -2.84
CA LYS A 113 -9.74 -24.02 -3.85
C LYS A 113 -8.47 -23.17 -3.80
N PRO A 114 -7.46 -23.58 -3.03
CA PRO A 114 -6.30 -22.74 -2.78
C PRO A 114 -5.51 -22.51 -4.08
N PHE A 115 -4.89 -21.34 -4.17
CA PHE A 115 -3.89 -21.06 -5.18
C PHE A 115 -2.76 -22.10 -5.14
N ARG A 116 -2.03 -22.22 -6.25
CA ARG A 116 -0.92 -23.18 -6.38
C ARG A 116 0.12 -23.04 -5.25
N PHE A 117 0.30 -21.81 -4.78
CA PHE A 117 1.29 -21.42 -3.78
C PHE A 117 0.69 -21.20 -2.37
N ALA A 118 -0.59 -21.55 -2.17
CA ALA A 118 -1.29 -21.47 -0.89
C ALA A 118 -1.70 -22.87 -0.41
N LYS A 119 -1.85 -23.05 0.90
CA LYS A 119 -2.40 -24.27 1.49
C LYS A 119 -3.91 -24.13 1.74
N LYS A 120 -4.61 -25.25 1.94
CA LYS A 120 -6.00 -25.18 2.42
C LYS A 120 -6.01 -24.58 3.83
N HIS A 121 -6.85 -23.57 4.07
CA HIS A 121 -6.89 -22.79 5.31
C HIS A 121 -5.54 -22.11 5.66
N ASP A 122 -4.86 -21.57 4.64
CA ASP A 122 -3.59 -20.86 4.83
C ASP A 122 -3.74 -19.60 5.69
N LYS A 123 -3.35 -19.71 6.97
CA LYS A 123 -3.46 -18.61 7.94
C LYS A 123 -2.73 -17.35 7.47
N GLY A 124 -1.57 -17.50 6.84
CA GLY A 124 -0.78 -16.38 6.36
C GLY A 124 -1.50 -15.60 5.26
N VAL A 125 -2.08 -16.30 4.27
CA VAL A 125 -2.86 -15.66 3.20
C VAL A 125 -4.15 -15.04 3.74
N ILE A 126 -4.87 -15.76 4.61
CA ILE A 126 -6.13 -15.28 5.18
C ILE A 126 -5.90 -14.01 5.99
N LEU A 127 -4.95 -14.04 6.92
CA LEU A 127 -4.71 -12.93 7.84
C LEU A 127 -4.12 -11.71 7.12
N PHE A 128 -3.21 -11.91 6.16
CA PHE A 128 -2.69 -10.84 5.33
C PHE A 128 -3.81 -10.08 4.61
N ASN A 129 -4.67 -10.82 3.90
CA ASN A 129 -5.76 -10.22 3.14
C ASN A 129 -6.84 -9.62 4.05
N ALA A 130 -7.07 -10.18 5.24
CA ALA A 130 -7.95 -9.60 6.23
C ALA A 130 -7.43 -8.24 6.73
N ILE A 131 -6.13 -8.14 7.04
CA ILE A 131 -5.52 -6.87 7.45
C ILE A 131 -5.62 -5.85 6.32
N VAL A 132 -5.23 -6.21 5.10
CA VAL A 132 -5.32 -5.31 3.93
C VAL A 132 -6.77 -4.85 3.69
N GLY A 133 -7.73 -5.77 3.75
CA GLY A 133 -9.15 -5.46 3.56
C GLY A 133 -9.69 -4.51 4.62
N VAL A 134 -9.38 -4.75 5.90
CA VAL A 134 -9.76 -3.86 7.02
C VAL A 134 -9.09 -2.50 6.89
N TRP A 135 -7.78 -2.46 6.60
CA TRP A 135 -7.02 -1.22 6.41
C TRP A 135 -7.62 -0.35 5.31
N THR A 136 -7.99 -0.99 4.19
CA THR A 136 -8.64 -0.36 3.04
C THR A 136 -10.06 0.10 3.37
N LEU A 137 -10.81 -0.67 4.17
CA LEU A 137 -12.17 -0.30 4.59
C LEU A 137 -12.19 1.01 5.38
N PHE A 138 -11.18 1.21 6.23
CA PHE A 138 -11.02 2.41 7.06
C PHE A 138 -10.24 3.55 6.37
N ASP A 139 -9.97 3.44 5.07
CA ASP A 139 -9.25 4.45 4.28
C ASP A 139 -7.87 4.81 4.89
N LEU A 140 -7.20 3.83 5.48
CA LEU A 140 -5.89 4.00 6.09
C LEU A 140 -4.78 3.88 5.03
N PRO A 141 -3.69 4.66 5.14
CA PRO A 141 -2.63 4.67 4.14
C PRO A 141 -1.86 3.34 4.13
N CYS A 142 -1.82 2.67 2.98
CA CYS A 142 -1.08 1.42 2.80
C CYS A 142 0.43 1.56 3.06
N SER A 143 0.99 2.78 2.94
CA SER A 143 2.39 3.07 3.24
C SER A 143 2.78 2.76 4.69
N ALA A 144 1.84 2.82 5.63
CA ALA A 144 2.07 2.38 7.00
C ALA A 144 2.36 0.88 7.07
N LEU A 145 1.72 0.06 6.23
CA LEU A 145 1.88 -1.40 6.21
C LEU A 145 3.07 -1.89 5.37
N ALA A 146 3.84 -1.00 4.75
CA ALA A 146 4.94 -1.38 3.87
C ALA A 146 5.91 -2.43 4.48
N PRO A 147 6.28 -2.38 5.78
CA PRO A 147 7.10 -3.44 6.38
C PRO A 147 6.53 -4.85 6.28
N MET A 148 5.21 -5.00 6.43
CA MET A 148 4.54 -6.30 6.29
C MET A 148 4.75 -6.90 4.90
N PHE A 149 4.73 -6.05 3.87
CA PHE A 149 4.78 -6.47 2.47
C PHE A 149 6.15 -6.98 2.04
N TYR A 150 7.22 -6.49 2.69
CA TYR A 150 8.59 -6.76 2.27
C TYR A 150 9.38 -7.61 3.26
N ALA A 151 9.24 -7.39 4.57
CA ALA A 151 10.17 -7.94 5.53
C ALA A 151 10.01 -9.46 5.73
N ASP A 152 8.78 -10.00 5.83
CA ASP A 152 8.54 -11.47 5.84
C ASP A 152 9.11 -12.17 4.59
N PRO A 153 8.74 -11.77 3.36
CA PRO A 153 9.23 -12.46 2.18
C PRO A 153 10.76 -12.38 2.04
N CYS A 154 11.36 -11.24 2.33
CA CYS A 154 12.82 -11.11 2.31
C CYS A 154 13.50 -11.97 3.38
N GLY A 155 12.96 -12.02 4.61
CA GLY A 155 13.47 -12.87 5.68
C GLY A 155 13.47 -14.34 5.30
N ALA A 156 12.37 -14.82 4.71
CA ALA A 156 12.26 -16.20 4.25
C ALA A 156 13.19 -16.52 3.07
N ILE A 157 13.31 -15.61 2.09
CA ILE A 157 14.19 -15.78 0.92
C ILE A 157 15.65 -15.84 1.37
N VAL A 158 16.12 -14.81 2.10
CA VAL A 158 17.51 -14.74 2.58
C VAL A 158 17.81 -15.89 3.53
N GLY A 159 16.89 -16.22 4.44
CA GLY A 159 17.08 -17.32 5.37
C GLY A 159 17.16 -18.70 4.73
N THR A 160 16.67 -18.85 3.49
CA THR A 160 16.78 -20.08 2.70
C THR A 160 18.00 -20.09 1.79
N MET A 161 18.42 -18.91 1.28
CA MET A 161 19.52 -18.79 0.32
C MET A 161 20.90 -18.57 0.94
N VAL A 162 20.96 -18.02 2.16
CA VAL A 162 22.22 -17.69 2.85
C VAL A 162 22.42 -18.64 4.03
N GLU A 163 23.49 -19.44 3.97
CA GLU A 163 23.88 -20.30 5.07
C GLU A 163 24.25 -19.46 6.30
N SER A 164 23.52 -19.67 7.38
CA SER A 164 23.82 -19.03 8.67
C SER A 164 23.22 -19.86 9.81
N PRO A 165 23.75 -19.72 11.04
CA PRO A 165 23.23 -20.44 12.19
C PRO A 165 21.75 -20.18 12.42
N LYS A 166 21.03 -21.21 12.82
CA LYS A 166 19.66 -21.09 13.33
C LYS A 166 19.72 -20.59 14.76
N TRP A 167 18.82 -19.67 15.12
CA TRP A 167 18.76 -19.13 16.48
C TRP A 167 17.41 -19.34 17.16
N LYS A 168 16.33 -19.51 16.38
CA LYS A 168 14.99 -19.85 16.90
C LYS A 168 14.25 -20.76 15.93
N GLY A 169 14.07 -22.03 16.30
CA GLY A 169 13.42 -23.01 15.42
C GLY A 169 14.13 -23.10 14.06
N ASN A 170 13.42 -22.79 12.98
CA ASN A 170 13.98 -22.72 11.63
C ASN A 170 14.45 -21.33 11.19
N LYS A 171 14.34 -20.32 12.06
CA LYS A 171 14.76 -18.94 11.75
C LYS A 171 16.29 -18.84 11.85
N THR A 172 16.90 -18.32 10.79
CA THR A 172 18.35 -18.15 10.66
C THR A 172 18.76 -16.72 10.99
N ILE A 173 20.01 -16.53 11.42
CA ILE A 173 20.54 -15.19 11.73
C ILE A 173 20.48 -14.30 10.49
N ALA A 174 20.85 -14.81 9.30
CA ALA A 174 20.78 -14.04 8.06
C ALA A 174 19.33 -13.66 7.69
N GLY A 175 18.38 -14.59 7.85
CA GLY A 175 16.96 -14.31 7.62
C GLY A 175 16.43 -13.21 8.53
N SER A 176 16.71 -13.29 9.84
CA SER A 176 16.28 -12.26 10.81
C SER A 176 16.98 -10.91 10.60
N ALA A 177 18.25 -10.91 10.19
CA ALA A 177 18.94 -9.68 9.79
C ALA A 177 18.28 -9.04 8.55
N ALA A 178 17.85 -9.84 7.57
CA ALA A 178 17.09 -9.34 6.43
C ALA A 178 15.74 -8.75 6.85
N VAL A 179 14.99 -9.39 7.76
CA VAL A 179 13.75 -8.82 8.32
C VAL A 179 14.03 -7.45 8.96
N PHE A 180 15.11 -7.34 9.75
CA PHE A 180 15.48 -6.09 10.41
C PHE A 180 15.79 -4.98 9.40
N VAL A 181 16.71 -5.24 8.48
CA VAL A 181 17.14 -4.25 7.47
C VAL A 181 15.98 -3.84 6.57
N VAL A 182 15.20 -4.81 6.09
CA VAL A 182 14.07 -4.52 5.20
C VAL A 182 12.97 -3.77 5.94
N THR A 183 12.68 -4.10 7.20
CA THR A 183 11.74 -3.32 8.02
C THR A 183 12.22 -1.87 8.20
N LEU A 184 13.51 -1.68 8.50
CA LEU A 184 14.11 -0.35 8.66
C LEU A 184 13.97 0.51 7.40
N LEU A 185 14.16 -0.09 6.22
CA LEU A 185 14.03 0.59 4.92
C LEU A 185 12.57 0.82 4.51
N SER A 186 11.70 -0.17 4.73
CA SER A 186 10.29 -0.11 4.31
C SER A 186 9.40 0.67 5.27
N ALA A 187 9.84 0.92 6.52
CA ALA A 187 9.19 1.85 7.46
C ALA A 187 9.45 3.33 7.09
N TYR A 188 9.47 3.66 5.80
CA TYR A 188 9.83 4.98 5.28
C TYR A 188 8.83 6.09 5.67
N SER A 189 7.61 5.73 6.08
CA SER A 189 6.58 6.66 6.57
C SER A 189 6.85 7.16 8.00
N VAL A 190 7.81 6.58 8.71
CA VAL A 190 8.13 6.91 10.11
C VAL A 190 9.27 7.91 10.16
N ASP A 191 9.08 9.21 10.39
CA ASP A 191 10.20 10.17 10.25
C ASP A 191 11.36 9.97 11.24
N ASN A 192 11.06 9.51 12.46
CA ASN A 192 12.08 9.35 13.51
C ASN A 192 12.87 8.04 13.31
N ILE A 193 14.17 8.16 13.04
CA ILE A 193 15.06 7.01 12.85
C ILE A 193 15.12 6.07 14.07
N TRP A 194 15.07 6.59 15.29
CA TRP A 194 15.07 5.77 16.50
C TRP A 194 13.79 4.92 16.61
N HIS A 195 12.66 5.49 16.19
CA HIS A 195 11.41 4.74 16.12
C HIS A 195 11.46 3.67 15.03
N ARG A 196 12.07 3.98 13.87
CA ARG A 196 12.28 2.95 12.81
C ARG A 196 13.15 1.81 13.30
N ILE A 197 14.25 2.11 14.00
CA ILE A 197 15.15 1.08 14.56
C ILE A 197 14.39 0.22 15.58
N ALA A 198 13.62 0.85 16.48
CA ALA A 198 12.80 0.14 17.46
C ALA A 198 11.74 -0.74 16.79
N LEU A 199 11.06 -0.23 15.76
CA LEU A 199 10.10 -1.00 14.97
C LEU A 199 10.77 -2.18 14.26
N ALA A 200 11.92 -1.97 13.63
CA ALA A 200 12.67 -3.03 12.99
C ALA A 200 13.06 -4.13 13.97
N ALA A 201 13.57 -3.77 15.16
CA ALA A 201 13.90 -4.73 16.21
C ALA A 201 12.66 -5.52 16.68
N LEU A 202 11.55 -4.83 16.95
CA LEU A 202 10.30 -5.45 17.40
C LEU A 202 9.72 -6.39 16.33
N CYS A 203 9.68 -5.95 15.07
CA CYS A 203 9.20 -6.78 13.96
C CYS A 203 10.05 -8.03 13.78
N THR A 204 11.38 -7.92 13.85
CA THR A 204 12.29 -9.07 13.77
C THR A 204 12.09 -10.06 14.91
N ILE A 205 11.93 -9.59 16.15
CA ILE A 205 11.69 -10.46 17.30
C ILE A 205 10.34 -11.17 17.16
N LEU A 206 9.28 -10.44 16.80
CA LEU A 206 7.93 -10.98 16.68
C LEU A 206 7.75 -11.91 15.49
N GLU A 207 8.43 -11.65 14.37
CA GLU A 207 8.52 -12.58 13.23
C GLU A 207 9.15 -13.91 13.67
N ALA A 208 10.22 -13.85 14.47
CA ALA A 208 10.90 -15.05 14.92
C ALA A 208 10.11 -15.86 15.95
N VAL A 209 9.30 -15.19 16.78
CA VAL A 209 8.46 -15.82 17.81
C VAL A 209 7.11 -16.28 17.25
N GLY A 210 6.60 -15.65 16.19
CA GLY A 210 5.22 -15.83 15.73
C GLY A 210 4.87 -17.17 15.10
N GLY A 211 5.86 -18.00 14.75
CA GLY A 211 5.60 -19.32 14.16
C GLY A 211 4.70 -19.22 12.93
N ASP A 212 3.57 -19.94 12.92
CA ASP A 212 2.59 -19.90 11.82
C ASP A 212 1.81 -18.57 11.69
N TYR A 213 1.94 -17.68 12.68
CA TYR A 213 1.31 -16.37 12.75
C TYR A 213 2.34 -15.23 12.61
N ASP A 214 3.55 -15.54 12.16
CA ASP A 214 4.65 -14.58 12.01
C ASP A 214 4.25 -13.32 11.24
N ASN A 215 3.53 -13.45 10.13
CA ASN A 215 3.00 -12.32 9.36
C ASN A 215 2.13 -11.37 10.19
N VAL A 216 1.30 -11.88 11.10
CA VAL A 216 0.43 -11.03 11.94
C VAL A 216 1.21 -10.43 13.09
N LEU A 217 2.00 -11.24 13.79
CA LEU A 217 2.76 -10.77 14.94
C LEU A 217 3.76 -9.68 14.53
N MET A 218 4.44 -9.83 13.39
CA MET A 218 5.36 -8.80 12.91
C MET A 218 4.63 -7.53 12.43
N SER A 219 3.36 -7.62 12.05
CA SER A 219 2.55 -6.48 11.64
C SER A 219 2.06 -5.65 12.82
N PHE A 220 1.94 -6.27 14.00
CA PHE A 220 1.39 -5.64 15.19
C PHE A 220 2.16 -4.36 15.62
N PRO A 221 3.51 -4.33 15.71
CA PRO A 221 4.25 -3.12 16.06
C PRO A 221 3.99 -1.96 15.09
N VAL A 222 3.88 -2.28 13.79
CA VAL A 222 3.69 -1.29 12.74
C VAL A 222 2.28 -0.69 12.82
N ILE A 223 1.27 -1.54 13.00
CA ILE A 223 -0.12 -1.11 13.20
C ILE A 223 -0.25 -0.29 14.49
N ALA A 224 0.32 -0.77 15.60
CA ALA A 224 0.29 -0.06 16.87
C ALA A 224 0.96 1.32 16.77
N TYR A 225 2.11 1.39 16.11
CA TYR A 225 2.81 2.65 15.88
C TYR A 225 1.98 3.64 15.07
N TYR A 226 1.33 3.16 14.00
CA TYR A 226 0.45 3.99 13.20
C TYR A 226 -0.63 4.66 14.07
N PHE A 227 -1.35 3.89 14.88
CA PHE A 227 -2.40 4.44 15.74
C PHE A 227 -1.89 5.37 16.84
N LEU A 228 -0.74 5.06 17.44
CA LEU A 228 -0.18 5.86 18.54
C LEU A 228 0.44 7.18 18.07
N PHE A 229 1.07 7.21 16.89
CA PHE A 229 1.93 8.34 16.49
C PHE A 229 1.57 8.99 15.15
N GLN A 230 0.99 8.25 14.20
CA GLN A 230 0.74 8.76 12.85
C GLN A 230 -0.73 9.13 12.63
N HIS A 231 -1.66 8.33 13.11
CA HIS A 231 -3.10 8.55 12.93
C HIS A 231 -3.55 9.89 13.52
N GLN A 232 -3.06 10.21 14.73
CA GLN A 232 -3.35 11.50 15.36
C GLN A 232 -2.74 12.69 14.59
N ARG A 233 -1.57 12.51 13.98
CA ARG A 233 -0.93 13.56 13.16
C ARG A 233 -1.67 13.78 11.84
N GLN A 234 -2.12 12.71 11.18
CA GLN A 234 -2.94 12.84 9.97
C GLN A 234 -4.28 13.51 10.28
N ALA A 235 -4.99 13.06 11.31
CA ALA A 235 -6.23 13.72 11.74
C ALA A 235 -6.03 15.21 12.07
N ALA A 236 -4.93 15.56 12.76
CA ALA A 236 -4.59 16.95 13.02
C ALA A 236 -4.24 17.72 11.73
N ASN A 237 -3.46 17.14 10.83
CA ASN A 237 -3.10 17.76 9.55
C ASN A 237 -4.31 17.92 8.62
N ASP A 238 -5.32 17.07 8.69
CA ASP A 238 -6.56 17.21 7.92
C ASP A 238 -7.46 18.33 8.49
N ILE A 239 -7.52 18.44 9.82
CA ILE A 239 -8.26 19.51 10.53
C ILE A 239 -7.59 20.88 10.29
N TRP A 240 -6.27 20.96 10.36
CA TRP A 240 -5.52 22.22 10.20
C TRP A 240 -5.09 22.51 8.76
N GLY A 241 -5.01 21.49 7.89
CA GLY A 241 -4.71 21.60 6.46
C GLY A 241 -5.86 22.20 5.65
N GLY A 242 -7.10 22.11 6.16
CA GLY A 242 -8.24 22.92 5.71
C GLY A 242 -8.12 24.41 6.05
N LEU A 243 -7.18 24.78 6.93
CA LEU A 243 -6.82 26.15 7.33
C LEU A 243 -5.39 26.52 6.90
N SER A 244 -4.87 25.88 5.85
CA SER A 244 -3.65 26.36 5.19
C SER A 244 -3.92 27.70 4.51
N MET A 245 -3.84 28.77 5.30
CA MET A 245 -3.57 30.13 4.84
C MET A 245 -2.17 30.16 4.24
N ARG A 246 -2.01 29.56 3.05
CA ARG A 246 -0.94 29.91 2.12
C ARG A 246 -1.37 31.15 1.32
N GLY A 247 -1.90 32.15 2.03
CA GLY A 247 -1.82 33.54 1.62
C GLY A 247 -0.42 34.01 1.98
N GLY A 248 0.52 33.81 1.05
CA GLY A 248 1.81 34.46 1.14
C GLY A 248 1.57 35.96 1.14
N PHE A 249 1.64 36.58 2.31
CA PHE A 249 1.90 38.00 2.45
C PHE A 249 3.26 38.26 1.80
N SER A 250 3.26 38.70 0.55
CA SER A 250 4.35 39.51 0.03
C SER A 250 4.16 40.91 0.63
N SER A 251 4.62 41.10 1.87
CA SER A 251 4.89 42.45 2.35
C SER A 251 6.20 42.92 1.72
N GLN A 252 6.11 44.07 1.05
CA GLN A 252 7.21 44.88 0.54
C GLN A 252 8.33 45.08 1.58
N GLY A 253 9.54 45.32 1.06
CA GLY A 253 10.67 45.81 1.85
C GLY A 253 11.95 45.92 1.02
N ASP A 254 12.04 47.01 0.24
CA ASP A 254 13.22 47.85 -0.03
C ASP A 254 14.56 47.17 -0.37
N TRP A 255 14.98 47.24 -1.64
CA TRP A 255 15.91 48.24 -2.21
C TRP A 255 15.68 48.39 -3.72
#